data_AF-A0A377D5L0-F1
#
_entry.id   AF-A0A377D5L0-F1
#
_cell.length_a   1.000
_cell.length_b   1.000
_cell.length_c   1.000
_cell.angle_alpha   90.00
_cell.angle_beta   90.00
_cell.angle_gamma   90.00
#
_symmetry.space_group_name_H-M   'P 1'
#
loop_
_entity.id
_entity.type
_entity.pdbx_description
1 polymer ?
#
loop_
_entity_poly.entity_id
_entity_poly.type
_entity_poly.pdbx_seq_one_letter_code
_entity_poly.pdbx_strand_id
1 'polypeptide(L)'
;MLTVQLQALLHLLKPILLVLMSFWKPLAITGLLLIATRKNSFRFHHISTDEVYGDLPHPDEVNNTEELPLFTETTAYAPSSPYSASKASSDHLVRAWKRTYGLPTIVTNCSNNYGPYHFPEN
;
A
#
# COMPACT_ATOMS: atom_id res chain seq x y z
N MET A 1 -12.75 17.65 -31.30
CA MET A 1 -11.35 17.56 -30.78
C MET A 1 -11.33 17.20 -29.30
N LEU A 2 -12.10 17.87 -28.43
CA LEU A 2 -12.23 17.53 -26.99
C LEU A 2 -12.70 16.08 -26.71
N THR A 3 -13.61 15.55 -27.53
CA THR A 3 -14.18 14.20 -27.37
C THR A 3 -13.15 13.08 -27.55
N VAL A 4 -12.20 13.26 -28.48
CA VAL A 4 -11.14 12.27 -28.76
C VAL A 4 -10.11 12.22 -27.63
N GLN A 5 -9.75 13.37 -27.05
CA GLN A 5 -8.87 13.43 -25.87
C GLN A 5 -9.52 12.80 -24.63
N LEU A 6 -10.82 13.04 -24.42
CA LEU A 6 -11.55 12.43 -23.31
C LEU A 6 -11.67 10.90 -23.46
N GLN A 7 -11.89 10.41 -24.69
CA GLN A 7 -11.91 8.98 -24.99
C GLN A 7 -10.54 8.32 -24.87
N ALA A 8 -9.45 8.99 -25.26
CA ALA A 8 -8.09 8.50 -25.07
C ALA A 8 -7.75 8.38 -23.57
N LEU A 9 -8.12 9.39 -22.78
CA LEU A 9 -7.95 9.38 -21.32
C LEU A 9 -8.77 8.26 -20.67
N LEU A 10 -10.01 8.02 -21.12
CA LEU A 10 -10.83 6.91 -20.64
C LEU A 10 -10.22 5.54 -20.98
N HIS A 11 -9.64 5.36 -22.16
CA HIS A 11 -9.00 4.10 -22.56
C HIS A 11 -7.70 3.83 -21.79
N LEU A 12 -6.95 4.87 -21.45
CA LEU A 12 -5.76 4.78 -20.59
C LEU A 12 -6.12 4.45 -19.13
N LEU A 13 -7.23 4.98 -18.62
CA LEU A 13 -7.65 4.78 -17.22
C LEU A 13 -8.44 3.48 -16.98
N LYS A 14 -9.12 2.94 -18.01
CA LYS A 14 -9.88 1.69 -17.92
C LYS A 14 -9.08 0.51 -17.35
N PRO A 15 -7.88 0.16 -17.84
CA PRO A 15 -7.14 -0.99 -17.31
C PRO A 15 -6.69 -0.76 -15.85
N ILE A 16 -6.30 0.47 -15.50
CA ILE A 16 -5.95 0.85 -14.12
C ILE A 16 -7.17 0.69 -13.20
N LEU A 17 -8.32 1.22 -13.61
CA LEU A 17 -9.57 1.11 -12.86
C LEU A 17 -10.03 -0.36 -12.76
N LEU A 18 -9.82 -1.18 -13.81
CA LEU A 18 -10.19 -2.59 -13.81
C LEU A 18 -9.31 -3.43 -12.88
N VAL A 19 -8.00 -3.15 -12.81
CA VAL A 19 -7.06 -3.81 -11.89
C VAL A 19 -7.37 -3.42 -10.45
N LEU A 20 -7.56 -2.12 -10.19
CA LEU A 20 -8.00 -1.61 -8.89
C LEU A 20 -9.35 -2.20 -8.46
N MET A 21 -10.31 -2.31 -9.38
CA MET A 21 -11.58 -2.93 -9.08
C MET A 21 -11.46 -4.44 -8.89
N SER A 22 -10.68 -5.15 -9.70
CA SER A 22 -10.60 -6.61 -9.62
C SER A 22 -9.90 -7.09 -8.35
N PHE A 23 -8.89 -6.36 -7.90
CA PHE A 23 -8.17 -6.68 -6.66
C PHE A 23 -9.01 -6.38 -5.40
N TRP A 24 -9.90 -5.37 -5.45
CA TRP A 24 -10.62 -4.86 -4.27
C TRP A 24 -12.13 -5.12 -4.27
N LYS A 25 -12.74 -5.51 -5.41
CA LYS A 25 -14.16 -5.94 -5.49
C LYS A 25 -14.49 -7.05 -4.50
N PRO A 26 -13.68 -8.11 -4.35
CA PRO A 26 -13.97 -9.16 -3.38
C PRO A 26 -14.02 -8.59 -1.95
N LEU A 27 -13.15 -7.63 -1.63
CA LEU A 27 -13.05 -7.04 -0.30
C LEU A 27 -14.24 -6.12 0.03
N ALA A 28 -14.64 -5.27 -0.93
CA ALA A 28 -15.81 -4.41 -0.82
C ALA A 28 -17.10 -5.22 -0.65
N ILE A 29 -17.24 -6.28 -1.46
CA ILE A 29 -18.36 -7.21 -1.45
C ILE A 29 -18.39 -7.98 -0.11
N THR A 30 -17.24 -8.51 0.34
CA THR A 30 -17.17 -9.27 1.59
C THR A 30 -17.54 -8.40 2.78
N GLY A 31 -16.97 -7.19 2.91
CA GLY A 31 -17.33 -6.27 3.99
C GLY A 31 -18.82 -5.88 3.99
N LEU A 32 -19.43 -5.71 2.81
CA LEU A 32 -20.83 -5.32 2.67
C LEU A 32 -21.84 -6.48 2.86
N LEU A 33 -21.44 -7.73 2.58
CA LEU A 33 -22.29 -8.93 2.65
C LEU A 33 -22.21 -9.69 3.98
N LEU A 34 -21.31 -9.31 4.89
CA LEU A 34 -21.27 -9.91 6.22
C LEU A 34 -22.57 -9.61 7.00
N ILE A 35 -23.07 -10.62 7.72
CA ILE A 35 -24.16 -10.49 8.70
C ILE A 35 -23.70 -9.48 9.77
N ALA A 36 -24.62 -8.70 10.35
CA ALA A 36 -24.33 -7.58 11.25
C ALA A 36 -23.26 -7.87 12.34
N THR A 37 -23.30 -9.07 12.93
CA THR A 37 -22.31 -9.53 13.92
C THR A 37 -20.90 -9.69 13.36
N ARG A 38 -20.75 -10.22 12.14
CA ARG A 38 -19.44 -10.42 11.49
C ARG A 38 -18.88 -9.12 10.90
N LYS A 39 -19.74 -8.18 10.50
CA LYS A 39 -19.31 -6.84 10.06
C LYS A 39 -18.53 -6.09 11.15
N ASN A 40 -19.01 -6.17 12.40
CA ASN A 40 -18.40 -5.43 13.50
C ASN A 40 -16.98 -5.93 13.85
N SER A 41 -16.72 -7.23 13.67
CA SER A 41 -15.42 -7.85 13.93
C SER A 41 -14.47 -7.82 12.73
N PHE A 42 -14.95 -7.53 11.53
CA PHE A 42 -14.11 -7.52 10.34
C PHE A 42 -13.07 -6.40 10.40
N ARG A 43 -11.82 -6.74 10.10
CA ARG A 43 -10.73 -5.78 9.90
C ARG A 43 -10.00 -6.17 8.63
N PHE A 44 -9.76 -5.21 7.77
CA PHE A 44 -8.87 -5.40 6.63
C PHE A 44 -7.46 -4.97 7.01
N HIS A 45 -6.56 -5.94 7.15
CA HIS A 45 -5.15 -5.70 7.46
C HIS A 45 -4.34 -5.67 6.17
N HIS A 46 -3.88 -4.48 5.81
CA HIS A 46 -3.01 -4.26 4.67
C HIS A 46 -1.53 -4.35 5.09
N ILE A 47 -0.80 -5.29 4.49
CA ILE A 47 0.63 -5.46 4.71
C ILE A 47 1.42 -4.69 3.65
N SER A 48 2.06 -3.64 4.11
CA SER A 48 2.95 -2.76 3.35
C SER A 48 4.41 -2.99 3.77
N THR A 49 5.29 -2.14 3.28
CA THR A 49 6.74 -2.17 3.51
C THR A 49 7.20 -0.80 4.00
N ASP A 50 8.33 -0.74 4.70
CA ASP A 50 9.03 0.50 5.03
C ASP A 50 9.73 1.14 3.81
N GLU A 51 10.03 0.38 2.75
CA GLU A 51 10.56 0.91 1.47
C GLU A 51 9.66 1.98 0.83
N VAL A 52 8.39 2.09 1.26
CA VAL A 52 7.49 3.17 0.82
C VAL A 52 7.98 4.55 1.26
N TYR A 53 8.83 4.61 2.29
CA TYR A 53 9.44 5.84 2.82
C TYR A 53 10.78 6.17 2.15
N GLY A 54 11.28 5.31 1.26
CA GLY A 54 12.54 5.46 0.57
C GLY A 54 13.68 4.70 1.25
N ASP A 55 14.90 5.19 1.07
CA ASP A 55 16.12 4.50 1.51
C ASP A 55 16.66 5.14 2.79
N LEU A 56 17.21 4.30 3.67
CA LEU A 56 18.01 4.76 4.81
C LEU A 56 19.50 4.55 4.50
N PRO A 57 20.40 5.43 4.96
CA PRO A 57 21.83 5.20 4.86
C PRO A 57 22.22 3.88 5.53
N HIS A 58 23.15 3.15 4.93
CA HIS A 58 23.64 1.91 5.52
C HIS A 58 24.40 2.22 6.83
N PRO A 59 24.32 1.38 7.88
CA PRO A 59 25.06 1.59 9.11
C PRO A 59 26.56 1.89 8.91
N ASP A 60 27.17 1.25 7.91
CA ASP A 60 28.59 1.45 7.58
C ASP A 60 28.90 2.81 6.90
N GLU A 61 27.89 3.49 6.37
CA GLU A 61 28.01 4.81 5.75
C GLU A 61 27.88 5.96 6.75
N VAL A 62 27.39 5.65 7.96
CA VAL A 62 27.20 6.63 9.03
C VAL A 62 28.40 6.55 9.98
N ASN A 63 29.11 7.66 10.17
CA ASN A 63 30.20 7.72 11.14
C ASN A 63 29.66 7.32 12.52
N ASN A 64 30.40 6.49 13.27
CA ASN A 64 30.07 5.90 14.59
C ASN A 64 29.68 6.90 15.71
N THR A 65 29.48 8.17 15.39
CA THR A 65 29.08 9.27 16.25
C THR A 65 27.65 9.77 16.00
N GLU A 66 26.98 9.38 14.91
CA GLU A 66 25.59 9.79 14.63
C GLU A 66 24.60 8.63 14.72
N GLU A 67 23.40 8.91 15.23
CA GLU A 67 22.31 7.95 15.36
C GLU A 67 21.70 7.65 13.98
N LEU A 68 21.44 6.36 13.69
CA LEU A 68 20.86 5.97 12.41
C LEU A 68 19.44 6.54 12.27
N PRO A 69 19.14 7.24 11.16
CA PRO A 69 17.79 7.73 10.93
C PRO A 69 16.81 6.57 10.81
N LEU A 70 15.66 6.69 11.47
CA LEU A 70 14.59 5.69 11.44
C LEU A 70 13.31 6.28 10.85
N PHE A 71 12.56 5.44 10.15
CA PHE A 71 11.24 5.81 9.68
C PHE A 71 10.22 5.82 10.82
N THR A 72 9.24 6.71 10.71
CA THR A 72 8.07 6.81 11.58
C THR A 72 6.81 6.82 10.74
N GLU A 73 5.64 6.64 11.34
CA GLU A 73 4.35 6.73 10.63
C GLU A 73 4.06 8.13 10.07
N THR A 74 4.83 9.13 10.49
CA THR A 74 4.78 10.50 9.98
C THR A 74 5.80 10.79 8.88
N THR A 75 6.73 9.87 8.62
CA THR A 75 7.69 10.00 7.52
C THR A 75 6.95 10.08 6.18
N ALA A 76 7.41 10.98 5.31
CA ALA A 76 6.82 11.16 3.99
C ALA A 76 7.08 9.93 3.11
N TYR A 77 6.10 9.59 2.26
CA TYR A 77 6.26 8.56 1.24
C TYR A 77 7.26 9.04 0.17
N ALA A 78 8.30 8.26 -0.08
CA ALA A 78 9.35 8.57 -1.06
C ALA A 78 9.91 7.28 -1.72
N PRO A 79 9.05 6.47 -2.38
CA PRO A 79 9.46 5.15 -2.88
C PRO A 79 10.53 5.23 -3.99
N SER A 80 11.56 4.39 -3.89
CA SER A 80 12.72 4.32 -4.80
C SER A 80 12.63 3.22 -5.87
N SER A 81 11.63 2.33 -5.83
CA SER A 81 11.49 1.19 -6.76
C SER A 81 10.06 1.02 -7.30
N PRO A 82 9.85 0.33 -8.44
CA PRO A 82 8.51 0.01 -8.94
C PRO A 82 7.68 -0.80 -7.93
N TYR A 83 8.32 -1.66 -7.14
CA TYR A 83 7.68 -2.44 -6.08
C TYR A 83 7.20 -1.54 -4.94
N SER A 84 8.07 -0.69 -4.39
CA SER A 84 7.72 0.20 -3.28
C SER A 84 6.73 1.28 -3.70
N ALA A 85 6.81 1.79 -4.94
CA ALA A 85 5.82 2.70 -5.50
C ALA A 85 4.42 2.07 -5.61
N SER A 86 4.37 0.79 -5.97
CA SER A 86 3.11 0.02 -6.03
C SER A 86 2.51 -0.16 -4.63
N LYS A 87 3.33 -0.44 -3.61
CA LYS A 87 2.91 -0.54 -2.20
C LYS A 87 2.42 0.80 -1.65
N ALA A 88 3.16 1.88 -1.87
CA ALA A 88 2.75 3.24 -1.48
C ALA A 88 1.40 3.65 -2.09
N SER A 89 1.19 3.34 -3.37
CA SER A 89 -0.08 3.60 -4.05
C SER A 89 -1.24 2.81 -3.43
N SER A 90 -0.99 1.55 -3.05
CA SER A 90 -1.97 0.71 -2.36
C SER A 90 -2.30 1.24 -0.96
N ASP A 91 -1.32 1.71 -0.19
CA ASP A 91 -1.54 2.33 1.13
C ASP A 91 -2.49 3.52 1.04
N HIS A 92 -2.25 4.43 0.08
CA HIS A 92 -3.11 5.58 -0.15
C HIS A 92 -4.53 5.16 -0.54
N LEU A 93 -4.69 4.14 -1.37
CA LEU A 93 -5.98 3.61 -1.75
C LEU A 93 -6.75 3.06 -0.55
N VAL A 94 -6.10 2.27 0.30
CA VAL A 94 -6.69 1.70 1.53
C VAL A 94 -7.14 2.80 2.48
N ARG A 95 -6.30 3.82 2.68
CA ARG A 95 -6.64 4.99 3.51
C ARG A 95 -7.80 5.78 2.91
N ALA A 96 -7.83 5.96 1.59
CA ALA A 96 -8.95 6.61 0.89
C ALA A 96 -10.26 5.83 1.06
N TRP A 97 -10.22 4.50 0.97
CA TRP A 97 -11.38 3.64 1.18
C TRP A 97 -11.94 3.71 2.60
N LYS A 98 -11.07 3.70 3.61
CA LYS A 98 -11.47 3.92 5.01
C LYS A 98 -12.18 5.26 5.17
N ARG A 99 -11.61 6.33 4.60
CA ARG A 99 -12.17 7.68 4.69
C ARG A 99 -13.50 7.83 3.96
N THR A 100 -13.62 7.25 2.76
CA THR A 100 -14.79 7.44 1.90
C THR A 100 -15.93 6.48 2.23
N TYR A 101 -15.62 5.23 2.56
CA TYR A 101 -16.62 4.15 2.70
C TYR A 101 -16.66 3.54 4.10
N GLY A 102 -15.86 4.04 5.05
CA GLY A 102 -15.83 3.52 6.42
C GLY A 102 -15.28 2.09 6.53
N LEU A 103 -14.51 1.61 5.54
CA LEU A 103 -13.90 0.29 5.59
C LEU A 103 -12.97 0.21 6.82
N PRO A 104 -13.15 -0.74 7.75
CA PRO A 104 -12.31 -0.83 8.93
C PRO A 104 -10.94 -1.42 8.56
N THR A 105 -9.97 -0.55 8.30
CA THR A 105 -8.63 -0.93 7.82
C THR A 105 -7.53 -0.65 8.84
N ILE A 106 -6.48 -1.48 8.77
CA ILE A 106 -5.19 -1.33 9.44
C ILE A 106 -4.12 -1.43 8.36
N VAL A 107 -3.15 -0.51 8.35
CA VAL A 107 -1.97 -0.59 7.47
C VAL A 107 -0.76 -0.81 8.38
N THR A 108 0.07 -1.80 8.06
CA THR A 108 1.36 -2.01 8.73
C THR A 108 2.47 -1.92 7.71
N ASN A 109 3.41 -1.01 7.95
CA ASN A 109 4.65 -0.90 7.18
C ASN A 109 5.71 -1.72 7.91
N CYS A 110 6.02 -2.90 7.36
CA CYS A 110 6.99 -3.82 7.96
C CYS A 110 8.36 -3.61 7.32
N SER A 111 9.41 -3.72 8.13
CA SER A 111 10.77 -3.93 7.64
C SER A 111 10.97 -5.36 7.15
N ASN A 112 12.17 -5.66 6.67
CA ASN A 112 12.58 -6.96 6.16
C ASN A 112 12.24 -8.08 7.16
N ASN A 113 11.49 -9.08 6.70
CA ASN A 113 11.14 -10.25 7.49
C ASN A 113 12.15 -11.37 7.22
N TYR A 114 12.64 -12.01 8.29
CA TYR A 114 13.53 -13.16 8.20
C TYR A 114 12.96 -14.33 9.01
N GLY A 115 13.03 -15.55 8.46
CA GLY A 115 12.53 -16.73 9.15
C GLY A 115 12.42 -17.98 8.28
N PRO A 116 11.90 -19.08 8.84
CA PRO A 116 11.61 -20.30 8.11
C PRO A 116 10.73 -20.02 6.88
N TYR A 117 10.92 -20.79 5.81
CA TYR A 117 10.23 -20.64 4.51
C TYR A 117 10.64 -19.42 3.66
N HIS A 118 11.69 -18.68 4.04
CA HIS A 118 12.32 -17.69 3.15
C HIS A 118 13.16 -18.43 2.09
N PHE A 119 12.90 -18.14 0.81
CA PHE A 119 13.77 -18.56 -0.30
C PHE A 119 15.18 -17.96 -0.14
N PRO A 120 16.27 -18.66 -0.53
CA PRO A 120 17.61 -18.09 -0.47
C PRO A 120 17.72 -16.81 -1.31
N GLU A 121 18.20 -15.73 -0.72
CA GLU A 121 18.63 -14.56 -1.49
C GLU A 121 19.97 -14.90 -2.17
N ASN A 122 20.04 -14.67 -3.49
CA ASN A 122 21.19 -15.02 -4.34
C ASN A 122 22.32 -13.99 -4.26
#